data_AF-A0A7Y5VK99-F1
#
_entry.id   AF-A0A7Y5VK99-F1
#
_cell.length_a   1.000
_cell.length_b   1.000
_cell.length_c   1.000
_cell.angle_alpha   90.00
_cell.angle_beta   90.00
_cell.angle_gamma   90.00
#
_symmetry.space_group_name_H-M   'P 1'
#
loop_
_entity.id
_entity.type
_entity.pdbx_description
1 polymer ?
#
loop_
_entity_poly.entity_id
_entity_poly.type
_entity_poly.pdbx_seq_one_letter_code
_entity_poly.pdbx_strand_id
1 'polypeptide(L)'
;MRAVGRGLRRSLAAGVGAALLATGAAACTGLGDTSAQSAVPPGPSAEQVSGAAGAGGQPGGTLQVLVAGTIATWDPQLMYVGPEAFFAQRTFARGLTAYGTGAHQREVQGDLATDAGTPSDGARSWSFTLREGLQWQDGSPITCDDVRHGVARTFDRRTHVGGTNYASYLLDMPTRVTAEGLEKPVYAGPSDTAHQGDFDRAVSCKGRTVTFKLRDAEPDFPHIVALPEFAPRKAAADTKTDKASYAV
;
A
#
# COMPACT_ATOMS: atom_id res chain seq x y z
N MET A 1 14.76 62.69 25.09
CA MET A 1 15.48 61.40 25.12
C MET A 1 15.85 61.01 23.69
N ARG A 2 17.02 60.35 23.52
CA ARG A 2 17.75 60.00 22.26
C ARG A 2 18.81 61.04 21.90
N ALA A 3 20.06 60.68 21.57
CA ALA A 3 20.53 59.49 20.86
C ALA A 3 21.86 58.89 21.38
N VAL A 4 22.03 57.62 21.01
CA VAL A 4 23.05 56.62 21.34
C VAL A 4 24.28 56.74 20.43
N GLY A 5 25.46 56.36 20.95
CA GLY A 5 26.76 56.46 20.30
C GLY A 5 27.28 55.22 19.56
N ARG A 6 28.09 55.52 18.53
CA ARG A 6 29.32 54.90 18.01
C ARG A 6 29.55 53.38 18.09
N GLY A 7 30.05 52.85 16.97
CA GLY A 7 31.10 51.82 16.98
C GLY A 7 31.18 50.95 15.73
N LEU A 8 31.99 51.33 14.75
CA LEU A 8 32.37 50.50 13.60
C LEU A 8 33.87 50.22 13.68
N ARG A 9 34.29 48.95 13.51
CA ARG A 9 35.62 48.49 12.98
C ARG A 9 35.89 47.03 13.36
N ARG A 10 36.11 46.14 12.38
CA ARG A 10 37.45 45.66 11.92
C ARG A 10 37.39 44.39 11.07
N SER A 11 38.24 44.42 10.05
CA SER A 11 38.61 43.46 9.01
C SER A 11 39.22 42.13 9.48
N LEU A 12 39.29 41.14 8.58
CA LEU A 12 40.38 40.14 8.49
C LEU A 12 40.50 39.58 7.06
N ALA A 13 41.74 39.35 6.63
CA ALA A 13 42.20 39.08 5.27
C ALA A 13 42.32 37.58 4.94
N ALA A 14 42.24 37.24 3.64
CA ALA A 14 42.41 35.90 3.08
C ALA A 14 43.79 35.76 2.39
N GLY A 15 44.42 34.58 2.52
CA GLY A 15 45.62 34.16 1.80
C GLY A 15 45.30 33.14 0.71
N VAL A 16 45.93 33.28 -0.47
CA VAL A 16 45.76 32.45 -1.67
C VAL A 16 47.06 31.68 -1.92
N GLY A 17 46.97 30.36 -2.15
CA GLY A 17 48.05 29.52 -2.68
C GLY A 17 47.59 28.82 -3.96
N ALA A 18 48.33 29.01 -5.05
CA ALA A 18 47.96 28.67 -6.43
C ALA A 18 48.26 27.21 -6.83
N ALA A 19 47.41 26.67 -7.71
CA ALA A 19 47.53 25.35 -8.33
C ALA A 19 48.16 25.42 -9.73
N LEU A 20 48.94 24.40 -10.08
CA LEU A 20 49.57 24.19 -11.40
C LEU A 20 48.60 23.47 -12.36
N LEU A 21 48.51 23.99 -13.58
CA LEU A 21 47.73 23.50 -14.72
C LEU A 21 48.52 22.46 -15.53
N ALA A 22 47.85 21.39 -15.95
CA ALA A 22 48.28 20.57 -17.08
C ALA A 22 47.07 20.22 -17.96
N THR A 23 47.18 20.60 -19.22
CA THR A 23 46.18 20.53 -20.30
C THR A 23 46.20 19.18 -21.03
N GLY A 24 45.02 18.71 -21.45
CA GLY A 24 44.85 17.69 -22.49
C GLY A 24 43.52 17.90 -23.22
N ALA A 25 43.59 18.16 -24.51
CA ALA A 25 42.47 18.52 -25.39
C ALA A 25 41.99 17.32 -26.22
N ALA A 26 40.69 17.24 -26.55
CA ALA A 26 40.19 17.20 -27.94
C ALA A 26 38.68 16.90 -28.04
N ALA A 27 38.00 17.82 -28.75
CA ALA A 27 36.92 17.64 -29.74
C ALA A 27 35.47 17.25 -29.32
N CYS A 28 34.64 18.31 -29.28
CA CYS A 28 33.31 18.52 -29.89
C CYS A 28 32.66 17.34 -30.66
N THR A 29 31.36 17.05 -30.53
CA THR A 29 30.22 17.91 -30.96
C THR A 29 28.89 17.49 -30.31
N GLY A 30 28.03 18.47 -29.99
CA GLY A 30 26.63 18.27 -29.60
C GLY A 30 26.06 19.46 -28.85
N LEU A 31 25.39 20.36 -29.57
CA LEU A 31 24.72 21.57 -29.05
C LEU A 31 23.44 21.21 -28.26
N GLY A 32 23.19 21.90 -27.14
CA GLY A 32 21.89 21.87 -26.46
C GLY A 32 21.91 22.42 -25.03
N ASP A 33 21.63 23.72 -24.90
CA ASP A 33 21.09 24.48 -23.76
C ASP A 33 21.62 24.30 -22.32
N THR A 34 22.22 25.39 -21.85
CA THR A 34 22.50 25.71 -20.45
C THR A 34 21.21 25.89 -19.63
N SER A 35 21.02 25.05 -18.62
CA SER A 35 20.35 25.45 -17.38
C SER A 35 21.16 24.94 -16.19
N ALA A 36 21.57 25.87 -15.33
CA ALA A 36 22.37 25.60 -14.14
C ALA A 36 21.55 24.81 -13.11
N GLN A 37 21.94 23.56 -12.85
CA GLN A 37 21.52 22.82 -11.67
C GLN A 37 22.74 22.57 -10.79
N SER A 38 22.64 23.08 -9.56
CA SER A 38 23.58 22.85 -8.47
C SER A 38 23.84 21.36 -8.29
N ALA A 39 25.10 20.96 -8.45
CA ALA A 39 25.52 19.58 -8.24
C ALA A 39 25.43 19.20 -6.75
N VAL A 40 24.46 18.36 -6.42
CA VAL A 40 24.52 17.50 -5.23
C VAL A 40 25.61 16.46 -5.52
N PRO A 41 26.60 16.23 -4.62
CA PRO A 41 27.59 15.19 -4.85
C PRO A 41 26.88 13.83 -4.94
N PRO A 42 27.25 12.96 -5.91
CA PRO A 42 26.67 11.64 -6.01
C PRO A 42 27.00 10.86 -4.74
N GLY A 43 25.97 10.41 -4.03
CA GLY A 43 26.11 9.38 -3.01
C GLY A 43 26.71 8.12 -3.63
N PRO A 44 27.35 7.25 -2.84
CA PRO A 44 27.98 6.05 -3.36
C PRO A 44 26.98 5.24 -4.18
N SER A 45 27.34 4.96 -5.43
CA SER A 45 26.58 4.13 -6.35
C SER A 45 26.22 2.83 -5.64
N ALA A 46 24.93 2.55 -5.52
CA ALA A 46 24.49 1.22 -5.14
C ALA A 46 25.03 0.25 -6.20
N GLU A 47 26.02 -0.56 -5.82
CA GLU A 47 26.42 -1.70 -6.63
C GLU A 47 25.17 -2.51 -6.91
N GLN A 48 24.80 -2.62 -8.19
CA GLN A 48 23.76 -3.54 -8.59
C GLN A 48 24.25 -4.95 -8.26
N VAL A 49 23.76 -5.48 -7.15
CA VAL A 49 23.84 -6.91 -6.89
C VAL A 49 22.98 -7.55 -7.98
N SER A 50 23.65 -8.09 -8.99
CA SER A 50 23.05 -8.99 -9.98
C SER A 50 22.63 -10.26 -9.24
N GLY A 51 21.44 -10.21 -8.62
CA GLY A 51 20.81 -11.38 -8.05
C GLY A 51 20.65 -12.41 -9.15
N ALA A 52 21.38 -13.51 -9.04
CA ALA A 52 21.28 -14.65 -9.94
C ALA A 52 19.81 -15.13 -9.92
N ALA A 53 19.06 -14.74 -10.95
CA ALA A 53 17.77 -15.35 -11.25
C ALA A 53 18.05 -16.79 -11.69
N GLY A 54 17.93 -17.76 -10.78
CA GLY A 54 18.10 -19.16 -11.19
C GLY A 54 18.22 -20.23 -10.11
N ALA A 55 18.46 -19.91 -8.84
CA ALA A 55 18.46 -20.92 -7.78
C ALA A 55 17.29 -20.67 -6.83
N GLY A 56 16.36 -21.64 -6.74
CA GLY A 56 15.35 -21.63 -5.69
C GLY A 56 16.02 -21.46 -4.32
N GLY A 57 15.51 -20.53 -3.52
CA GLY A 57 16.09 -20.23 -2.21
C GLY A 57 16.17 -21.47 -1.33
N GLN A 58 17.26 -21.60 -0.57
CA GLN A 58 17.38 -22.66 0.43
C GLN A 58 16.49 -22.34 1.63
N PRO A 59 15.57 -23.23 2.05
CA PRO A 59 14.78 -23.00 3.26
C PRO A 59 15.67 -22.89 4.51
N GLY A 60 15.27 -22.03 5.45
CA GLY A 60 15.94 -21.83 6.72
C GLY A 60 16.78 -20.55 6.82
N GLY A 61 17.33 -20.31 8.00
CA GLY A 61 18.08 -19.09 8.34
C GLY A 61 17.20 -17.99 8.96
N THR A 62 17.81 -16.81 9.16
CA THR A 62 17.15 -15.64 9.75
C THR A 62 17.34 -14.45 8.82
N LEU A 63 16.23 -13.91 8.31
CA LEU A 63 16.22 -12.66 7.56
C LEU A 63 16.10 -11.49 8.55
N GLN A 64 17.15 -10.68 8.65
CA GLN A 64 17.14 -9.45 9.45
C GLN A 64 16.75 -8.27 8.57
N VAL A 65 15.61 -7.67 8.84
CA VAL A 65 15.07 -6.51 8.09
C VAL A 65 15.14 -5.27 8.98
N LEU A 66 15.83 -4.24 8.48
CA LEU A 66 15.85 -2.93 9.14
C LEU A 66 14.80 -2.02 8.48
N VAL A 67 13.91 -1.47 9.29
CA VAL A 67 12.91 -0.47 8.85
C VAL A 67 13.25 0.86 9.48
N ALA A 68 13.36 1.90 8.67
CA ALA A 68 13.57 3.26 9.15
C ALA A 68 12.22 3.87 9.54
N GLY A 69 12.02 4.14 10.84
CA GLY A 69 10.79 4.74 11.36
C GLY A 69 10.00 3.80 12.26
N THR A 70 8.84 4.29 12.72
CA THR A 70 7.92 3.52 13.55
C THR A 70 6.86 2.87 12.69
N ILE A 71 6.65 1.57 12.84
CA ILE A 71 5.49 0.89 12.25
C ILE A 71 4.24 1.30 13.02
N ALA A 72 3.33 1.98 12.33
CA ALA A 72 2.09 2.46 12.93
C ALA A 72 1.12 1.33 13.27
N THR A 73 1.03 0.30 12.42
CA THR A 73 0.07 -0.81 12.55
C THR A 73 0.48 -2.01 11.69
N TRP A 74 0.08 -3.21 12.10
CA TRP A 74 0.11 -4.41 11.25
C TRP A 74 -1.26 -4.91 10.85
N ASP A 75 -2.32 -4.27 11.33
CA ASP A 75 -3.69 -4.49 10.87
C ASP A 75 -3.80 -4.14 9.37
N PRO A 76 -4.05 -5.10 8.47
CA PRO A 76 -4.09 -4.87 7.02
C PRO A 76 -5.08 -3.77 6.61
N GLN A 77 -6.23 -3.66 7.29
CA GLN A 77 -7.24 -2.65 6.99
C GLN A 77 -6.87 -1.23 7.46
N LEU A 78 -5.80 -1.08 8.25
CA LEU A 78 -5.29 0.21 8.70
C LEU A 78 -4.00 0.63 7.99
N MET A 79 -3.42 -0.24 7.15
CA MET A 79 -2.18 0.08 6.45
C MET A 79 -2.46 1.04 5.30
N TYR A 80 -1.74 2.16 5.26
CA TYR A 80 -1.67 2.99 4.07
C TYR A 80 -0.62 2.41 3.09
N VAL A 81 -0.72 2.76 1.81
CA VAL A 81 0.26 2.32 0.80
C VAL A 81 1.67 2.78 1.17
N GLY A 82 2.63 1.85 1.26
CA GLY A 82 3.98 2.13 1.73
C GLY A 82 4.83 0.87 1.98
N PRO A 83 6.09 1.04 2.44
CA PRO A 83 7.01 -0.07 2.67
C PRO A 83 6.47 -1.16 3.60
N GLU A 84 5.78 -0.78 4.68
CA GLU A 84 5.21 -1.71 5.66
C GLU A 84 4.08 -2.53 5.02
N ALA A 85 3.18 -1.91 4.27
CA ALA A 85 2.09 -2.59 3.56
C ALA A 85 2.65 -3.60 2.56
N PHE A 86 3.62 -3.18 1.75
CA PHE A 86 4.24 -4.07 0.76
C PHE A 86 5.04 -5.20 1.40
N PHE A 87 5.68 -4.95 2.55
CA PHE A 87 6.34 -5.98 3.34
C PHE A 87 5.34 -6.99 3.89
N ALA A 88 4.26 -6.53 4.52
CA ALA A 88 3.19 -7.38 5.03
C ALA A 88 2.60 -8.26 3.91
N GLN A 89 2.24 -7.67 2.77
CA GLN A 89 1.69 -8.39 1.61
C GLN A 89 2.60 -9.47 1.05
N ARG A 90 3.92 -9.33 1.19
CA ARG A 90 4.89 -10.31 0.70
C ARG A 90 5.32 -11.34 1.73
N THR A 91 4.89 -11.21 2.98
CA THR A 91 5.38 -12.05 4.08
C THR A 91 4.28 -12.73 4.87
N PHE A 92 3.25 -12.01 5.32
CA PHE A 92 2.25 -12.57 6.23
C PHE A 92 0.79 -12.15 5.95
N ALA A 93 0.54 -11.07 5.21
CA ALA A 93 -0.80 -10.58 4.91
C ALA A 93 -1.21 -10.98 3.47
N ARG A 94 -1.84 -12.14 3.34
CA ARG A 94 -2.32 -12.64 2.04
C ARG A 94 -3.59 -11.90 1.57
N GLY A 95 -3.75 -11.77 0.25
CA GLY A 95 -4.91 -11.13 -0.39
C GLY A 95 -5.65 -12.10 -1.32
N LEU A 96 -6.74 -11.65 -1.95
CA LEU A 96 -7.42 -12.48 -2.97
C LEU A 96 -6.48 -12.74 -4.15
N THR A 97 -5.79 -11.70 -4.58
CA THR A 97 -4.76 -11.73 -5.62
C THR A 97 -3.43 -11.23 -5.06
N ALA A 98 -2.34 -11.50 -5.78
CA ALA A 98 -1.03 -10.96 -5.49
C ALA A 98 -0.24 -10.77 -6.79
N TYR A 99 0.78 -9.93 -6.73
CA TYR A 99 1.77 -9.85 -7.81
C TYR A 99 2.73 -11.03 -7.74
N GLY A 100 3.14 -11.54 -8.91
CA GLY A 100 4.16 -12.58 -9.01
C GLY A 100 5.55 -12.13 -8.53
N THR A 101 6.54 -13.00 -8.68
CA THR A 101 7.94 -12.73 -8.32
C THR A 101 8.86 -12.81 -9.54
N GLY A 102 10.02 -12.15 -9.48
CA GLY A 102 11.01 -12.21 -10.55
C GLY A 102 10.48 -11.64 -11.87
N ALA A 103 10.49 -12.44 -12.94
CA ALA A 103 9.98 -12.02 -14.24
C ALA A 103 8.48 -11.64 -14.22
N HIS A 104 7.70 -12.28 -13.34
CA HIS A 104 6.25 -12.10 -13.21
C HIS A 104 5.86 -11.00 -12.21
N GLN A 105 6.80 -10.17 -11.75
CA GLN A 105 6.54 -9.14 -10.73
C GLN A 105 5.53 -8.05 -11.13
N ARG A 106 5.18 -7.98 -12.42
CA ARG A 106 4.16 -7.06 -12.96
C ARG A 106 2.82 -7.73 -13.24
N GLU A 107 2.73 -9.04 -13.05
CA GLU A 107 1.56 -9.84 -13.35
C GLU A 107 0.77 -10.08 -12.05
N VAL A 108 -0.53 -9.82 -12.08
CA VAL A 108 -1.44 -10.14 -10.99
C VAL A 108 -1.99 -11.56 -11.19
N GLN A 109 -1.96 -12.36 -10.13
CA GLN A 109 -2.40 -13.75 -10.12
C GLN A 109 -3.20 -14.05 -8.85
N GLY A 110 -3.93 -15.16 -8.84
CA GLY A 110 -4.66 -15.59 -7.65
C GLY A 110 -3.74 -16.00 -6.49
N ASP A 111 -3.97 -15.43 -5.31
CA ASP A 111 -3.28 -15.80 -4.07
C ASP A 111 -4.19 -16.65 -3.17
N LEU A 112 -5.03 -16.03 -2.32
CA LEU A 112 -6.09 -16.77 -1.64
C LEU A 112 -7.14 -17.27 -2.63
N ALA A 113 -7.38 -16.54 -3.71
CA ALA A 113 -8.22 -16.99 -4.81
C ALA A 113 -7.48 -17.99 -5.72
N THR A 114 -8.25 -18.81 -6.44
CA THR A 114 -7.74 -19.77 -7.42
C THR A 114 -7.09 -19.10 -8.63
N ASP A 115 -7.53 -17.90 -8.98
CA ASP A 115 -7.13 -17.11 -10.14
C ASP A 115 -7.27 -15.60 -9.84
N ALA A 116 -7.05 -14.75 -10.85
CA ALA A 116 -7.11 -13.29 -10.72
C ALA A 116 -8.55 -12.73 -10.65
N GLY A 117 -9.58 -13.57 -10.59
CA GLY A 117 -10.98 -13.17 -10.57
C GLY A 117 -11.64 -13.25 -11.95
N THR A 118 -12.96 -13.39 -11.92
CA THR A 118 -13.79 -13.41 -13.13
C THR A 118 -14.70 -12.18 -13.16
N PRO A 119 -14.55 -11.28 -14.17
CA PRO A 119 -15.44 -10.15 -14.34
C PRO A 119 -16.78 -10.57 -14.97
N SER A 120 -17.83 -9.86 -14.62
CA SER A 120 -19.13 -9.88 -15.27
C SER A 120 -19.74 -8.47 -15.28
N ASP A 121 -20.85 -8.30 -15.99
CA ASP A 121 -21.56 -7.01 -16.10
C ASP A 121 -20.64 -5.86 -16.55
N GLY A 122 -19.81 -6.10 -17.57
CA GLY A 122 -18.86 -5.11 -18.07
C GLY A 122 -17.80 -4.70 -17.04
N ALA A 123 -17.33 -5.63 -16.20
CA ALA A 123 -16.38 -5.40 -15.10
C ALA A 123 -16.95 -4.57 -13.93
N ARG A 124 -18.28 -4.52 -13.79
CA ARG A 124 -18.95 -3.99 -12.59
C ARG A 124 -19.20 -5.04 -11.52
N SER A 125 -19.00 -6.31 -11.84
CA SER A 125 -19.10 -7.41 -10.88
C SER A 125 -17.90 -8.32 -11.03
N TRP A 126 -17.29 -8.69 -9.90
CA TRP A 126 -16.10 -9.54 -9.87
C TRP A 126 -16.27 -10.67 -8.88
N SER A 127 -16.00 -11.90 -9.31
CA SER A 127 -16.07 -13.09 -8.46
C SER A 127 -14.71 -13.75 -8.30
N PHE A 128 -14.38 -14.11 -7.06
CA PHE A 128 -13.13 -14.76 -6.68
C PHE A 128 -13.43 -16.02 -5.87
N THR A 129 -12.97 -17.17 -6.34
CA THR A 129 -13.16 -18.44 -5.61
C THR A 129 -11.95 -18.73 -4.76
N LEU A 130 -12.12 -18.83 -3.45
CA LEU A 130 -11.04 -19.15 -2.53
C LEU A 130 -10.51 -20.57 -2.76
N ARG A 131 -9.19 -20.76 -2.64
CA ARG A 131 -8.54 -22.08 -2.65
C ARG A 131 -9.06 -22.95 -1.50
N GLU A 132 -8.92 -24.26 -1.64
CA GLU A 132 -9.28 -25.21 -0.58
C GLU A 132 -8.19 -25.29 0.49
N GLY A 133 -8.57 -25.68 1.70
CA GLY A 133 -7.63 -25.95 2.79
C GLY A 133 -6.91 -24.70 3.34
N LEU A 134 -7.35 -23.49 2.99
CA LEU A 134 -6.81 -22.25 3.55
C LEU A 134 -7.05 -22.21 5.06
N GLN A 135 -6.00 -21.95 5.82
CA GLN A 135 -6.04 -21.91 7.28
C GLN A 135 -5.32 -20.67 7.79
N TRP A 136 -5.82 -20.18 8.91
CA TRP A 136 -5.13 -19.24 9.76
C TRP A 136 -4.03 -19.94 10.56
N GLN A 137 -3.17 -19.15 11.20
CA GLN A 137 -2.06 -19.61 12.03
C GLN A 137 -2.48 -20.50 13.20
N ASP A 138 -3.73 -20.38 13.68
CA ASP A 138 -4.30 -21.22 14.73
C ASP A 138 -4.96 -22.51 14.19
N GLY A 139 -4.87 -22.75 12.87
CA GLY A 139 -5.46 -23.90 12.18
C GLY A 139 -6.94 -23.75 11.82
N SER A 140 -7.61 -22.67 12.21
CA SER A 140 -9.00 -22.45 11.79
C SER A 140 -9.07 -22.13 10.28
N PRO A 141 -10.16 -22.47 9.58
CA PRO A 141 -10.25 -22.20 8.15
C PRO A 141 -10.32 -20.68 7.86
N ILE A 142 -9.71 -20.25 6.75
CA ILE A 142 -10.00 -18.93 6.14
C ILE A 142 -11.22 -19.10 5.24
N THR A 143 -12.21 -18.25 5.43
CA THR A 143 -13.50 -18.32 4.75
C THR A 143 -13.80 -17.09 3.92
N CYS A 144 -14.83 -17.19 3.07
CA CYS A 144 -15.35 -16.06 2.33
C CYS A 144 -15.87 -14.95 3.26
N ASP A 145 -16.41 -15.32 4.42
CA ASP A 145 -16.88 -14.35 5.41
C ASP A 145 -15.73 -13.59 6.08
N ASP A 146 -14.54 -14.18 6.23
CA ASP A 146 -13.36 -13.44 6.71
C ASP A 146 -12.93 -12.34 5.72
N VAL A 147 -13.04 -12.60 4.42
CA VAL A 147 -12.78 -11.59 3.37
C VAL A 147 -13.82 -10.49 3.43
N ARG A 148 -15.11 -10.84 3.52
CA ARG A 148 -16.19 -9.86 3.69
C ARG A 148 -16.01 -9.01 4.92
N HIS A 149 -15.65 -9.62 6.04
CA HIS A 149 -15.43 -8.93 7.31
C HIS A 149 -14.25 -7.96 7.23
N GLY A 150 -13.13 -8.39 6.65
CA GLY A 150 -11.97 -7.51 6.38
C GLY A 150 -12.38 -6.27 5.58
N VAL A 151 -13.09 -6.45 4.47
CA VAL A 151 -13.56 -5.34 3.63
C VAL A 151 -14.56 -4.45 4.39
N ALA A 152 -15.48 -5.02 5.18
CA ALA A 152 -16.45 -4.27 5.98
C ALA A 152 -15.76 -3.33 6.98
N ARG A 153 -14.68 -3.77 7.64
CA ARG A 153 -13.91 -2.95 8.61
C ARG A 153 -13.40 -1.65 8.01
N THR A 154 -13.06 -1.61 6.72
CA THR A 154 -12.57 -0.40 6.02
C THR A 154 -13.59 0.75 6.00
N PHE A 155 -14.88 0.44 6.16
CA PHE A 155 -15.96 1.43 6.23
C PHE A 155 -16.09 2.10 7.60
N ASP A 156 -15.52 1.53 8.68
CA ASP A 156 -15.56 2.18 10.00
C ASP A 156 -14.54 3.30 10.12
N ARG A 157 -14.89 4.48 9.60
CA ARG A 157 -14.03 5.68 9.64
C ARG A 157 -13.87 6.30 11.03
N ARG A 158 -14.42 5.71 12.12
CA ARG A 158 -14.14 6.16 13.50
C ARG A 158 -12.87 5.52 14.07
N THR A 159 -12.60 4.29 13.66
CA THR A 159 -11.48 3.47 14.14
C THR A 159 -10.44 3.27 13.04
N HIS A 160 -10.88 3.21 11.78
CA HIS A 160 -10.05 2.95 10.60
C HIS A 160 -9.81 4.21 9.75
N VAL A 161 -9.08 5.17 10.32
CA VAL A 161 -8.79 6.47 9.67
C VAL A 161 -7.54 6.42 8.79
N GLY A 162 -6.58 5.54 9.09
CA GLY A 162 -5.25 5.53 8.46
C GLY A 162 -5.09 4.68 7.20
N GLY A 163 -5.94 3.68 6.99
CA GLY A 163 -5.86 2.80 5.82
C GLY A 163 -6.35 3.45 4.52
N THR A 164 -6.10 2.78 3.39
CA THR A 164 -6.75 3.12 2.12
C THR A 164 -8.27 2.96 2.23
N ASN A 165 -8.99 3.49 1.24
CA ASN A 165 -10.45 3.50 1.25
C ASN A 165 -11.05 3.20 -0.14
N TYR A 166 -10.36 2.37 -0.93
CA TYR A 166 -10.83 1.97 -2.25
C TYR A 166 -12.17 1.24 -2.17
N ALA A 167 -12.38 0.39 -1.15
CA ALA A 167 -13.66 -0.30 -0.97
C ALA A 167 -14.85 0.70 -0.88
N SER A 168 -14.67 1.80 -0.14
CA SER A 168 -15.68 2.85 0.03
C SER A 168 -15.96 3.66 -1.25
N TYR A 169 -15.01 3.67 -2.20
CA TYR A 169 -15.08 4.39 -3.47
C TYR A 169 -15.40 3.52 -4.68
N LEU A 170 -15.31 2.20 -4.58
CA LEU A 170 -15.52 1.31 -5.72
C LEU A 170 -16.78 0.49 -5.56
N LEU A 171 -17.12 0.06 -4.34
CA LEU A 171 -18.30 -0.76 -4.12
C LEU A 171 -19.59 0.01 -4.41
N ASP A 172 -20.56 -0.69 -4.98
CA ASP A 172 -21.92 -0.23 -5.25
C ASP A 172 -22.70 -0.11 -3.93
N MET A 173 -22.47 1.00 -3.23
CA MET A 173 -23.01 1.29 -1.91
C MET A 173 -23.82 2.59 -1.98
N PRO A 174 -24.99 2.68 -1.32
CA PRO A 174 -25.69 3.95 -1.18
C PRO A 174 -24.81 4.97 -0.47
N THR A 175 -24.85 6.21 -0.96
CA THR A 175 -24.07 7.33 -0.44
C THR A 175 -24.98 8.43 0.11
N ARG A 176 -24.38 9.33 0.89
CA ARG A 176 -24.98 10.59 1.30
C ARG A 176 -23.96 11.71 1.21
N VAL A 177 -24.44 12.91 0.88
CA VAL A 177 -23.64 14.13 0.97
C VAL A 177 -23.59 14.58 2.44
N THR A 178 -22.39 14.72 2.96
CA THR A 178 -22.13 15.21 4.33
C THR A 178 -22.30 16.73 4.42
N ALA A 179 -22.34 17.28 5.64
CA ALA A 179 -22.43 18.74 5.84
C ALA A 179 -21.23 19.48 5.22
N GLU A 180 -20.09 18.80 5.11
CA GLU A 180 -18.87 19.28 4.46
C GLU A 180 -18.91 19.18 2.92
N GLY A 181 -20.03 18.74 2.33
CA GLY A 181 -20.20 18.58 0.88
C GLY A 181 -19.54 17.32 0.30
N LEU A 182 -19.03 16.41 1.14
CA LEU A 182 -18.38 15.17 0.69
C LEU A 182 -19.42 14.06 0.57
N GLU A 183 -19.42 13.36 -0.56
CA GLU A 183 -20.18 12.12 -0.76
C GLU A 183 -19.47 10.95 -0.06
N LYS A 184 -20.20 10.25 0.83
CA LYS A 184 -19.67 9.11 1.60
C LYS A 184 -20.69 7.98 1.67
N PRO A 185 -20.28 6.71 1.75
CA PRO A 185 -21.20 5.60 2.00
C PRO A 185 -22.04 5.81 3.26
N VAL A 186 -23.29 5.35 3.22
CA VAL A 186 -24.17 5.34 4.40
C VAL A 186 -23.76 4.28 5.41
N TYR A 187 -23.19 3.16 4.94
CA TYR A 187 -22.69 2.07 5.77
C TYR A 187 -21.45 2.49 6.55
N ALA A 188 -21.49 2.34 7.87
CA ALA A 188 -20.42 2.75 8.78
C ALA A 188 -19.55 1.59 9.31
N GLY A 189 -19.53 0.45 8.62
CA GLY A 189 -18.74 -0.73 8.97
C GLY A 189 -19.49 -1.78 9.79
N PRO A 190 -18.81 -2.81 10.34
CA PRO A 190 -19.45 -4.02 10.87
C PRO A 190 -20.47 -3.81 12.01
N SER A 191 -20.38 -2.67 12.71
CA SER A 191 -21.34 -2.30 13.77
C SER A 191 -22.63 -1.65 13.26
N ASP A 192 -22.73 -1.34 11.97
CA ASP A 192 -23.89 -0.70 11.36
C ASP A 192 -24.91 -1.74 10.86
N THR A 193 -25.77 -2.17 11.77
CA THR A 193 -26.84 -3.11 11.45
C THR A 193 -27.94 -2.51 10.58
N ALA A 194 -28.05 -1.17 10.50
CA ALA A 194 -29.11 -0.50 9.74
C ALA A 194 -28.85 -0.57 8.23
N HIS A 195 -27.58 -0.49 7.82
CA HIS A 195 -27.16 -0.55 6.41
C HIS A 195 -26.45 -1.85 6.05
N GLN A 196 -26.48 -2.87 6.91
CA GLN A 196 -25.84 -4.17 6.64
C GLN A 196 -26.37 -4.81 5.35
N GLY A 197 -27.67 -4.69 5.07
CA GLY A 197 -28.26 -5.18 3.83
C GLY A 197 -27.73 -4.48 2.58
N ASP A 198 -27.20 -3.27 2.68
CA ASP A 198 -26.53 -2.58 1.56
C ASP A 198 -25.16 -3.19 1.32
N PHE A 199 -24.38 -3.41 2.39
CA PHE A 199 -23.08 -4.08 2.29
C PHE A 199 -23.21 -5.51 1.75
N ASP A 200 -24.21 -6.27 2.20
CA ASP A 200 -24.43 -7.65 1.75
C ASP A 200 -24.80 -7.75 0.26
N ARG A 201 -25.40 -6.70 -0.32
CA ARG A 201 -25.65 -6.63 -1.77
C ARG A 201 -24.38 -6.34 -2.56
N ALA A 202 -23.49 -5.52 -2.00
CA ALA A 202 -22.23 -5.11 -2.63
C ALA A 202 -21.12 -6.17 -2.49
N VAL A 203 -21.06 -6.87 -1.36
CA VAL A 203 -20.08 -7.94 -1.11
C VAL A 203 -20.79 -9.16 -0.55
N SER A 204 -20.87 -10.21 -1.37
CA SER A 204 -21.64 -11.41 -1.07
C SER A 204 -20.81 -12.67 -1.18
N CYS A 205 -21.21 -13.71 -0.44
CA CYS A 205 -20.58 -15.03 -0.49
C CYS A 205 -21.55 -16.07 -1.06
N LYS A 206 -21.02 -16.95 -1.90
CA LYS A 206 -21.67 -18.20 -2.30
C LYS A 206 -20.67 -19.34 -2.16
N GLY A 207 -20.76 -20.07 -1.05
CA GLY A 207 -19.76 -21.08 -0.69
C GLY A 207 -18.39 -20.43 -0.49
N ARG A 208 -17.38 -20.86 -1.27
CA ARG A 208 -16.02 -20.29 -1.24
C ARG A 208 -15.83 -19.08 -2.16
N THR A 209 -16.86 -18.67 -2.89
CA THR A 209 -16.76 -17.57 -3.84
C THR A 209 -17.25 -16.28 -3.22
N VAL A 210 -16.37 -15.26 -3.18
CA VAL A 210 -16.75 -13.88 -2.85
C VAL A 210 -17.05 -13.13 -4.15
N THR A 211 -18.14 -12.37 -4.16
CA THR A 211 -18.52 -11.50 -5.28
C THR A 211 -18.61 -10.06 -4.81
N PHE A 212 -17.92 -9.17 -5.52
CA PHE A 212 -17.96 -7.72 -5.33
C PHE A 212 -18.76 -7.08 -6.46
N LYS A 213 -19.70 -6.21 -6.11
CA LYS A 213 -20.39 -5.32 -7.05
C LYS A 213 -19.84 -3.91 -6.91
N LEU A 214 -19.51 -3.33 -8.04
CA LEU A 214 -18.85 -2.05 -8.16
C LEU A 214 -19.83 -1.03 -8.74
N ARG A 215 -19.70 0.23 -8.32
CA ARG A 215 -20.53 1.33 -8.81
C ARG A 215 -20.31 1.59 -10.31
N ASP A 216 -19.08 1.42 -10.75
CA ASP A 216 -18.58 1.71 -12.08
C ASP A 216 -17.75 0.51 -12.58
N ALA A 217 -17.55 0.45 -13.90
CA ALA A 217 -16.72 -0.58 -14.49
C ALA A 217 -15.26 -0.39 -14.07
N GLU A 218 -14.65 -1.43 -13.49
CA GLU A 218 -13.26 -1.42 -13.05
C GLU A 218 -12.53 -2.66 -13.57
N PRO A 219 -11.93 -2.58 -14.78
CA PRO A 219 -11.19 -3.68 -15.37
C PRO A 219 -9.96 -4.10 -14.57
N ASP A 220 -9.37 -3.18 -13.79
CA ASP A 220 -8.14 -3.42 -13.03
C ASP A 220 -8.43 -3.84 -11.57
N PHE A 221 -9.68 -4.20 -11.25
CA PHE A 221 -10.06 -4.64 -9.90
C PHE A 221 -9.19 -5.77 -9.32
N PRO A 222 -8.66 -6.73 -10.10
CA PRO A 222 -7.70 -7.72 -9.61
C PRO A 222 -6.45 -7.09 -8.97
N HIS A 223 -5.99 -5.94 -9.43
CA HIS A 223 -4.87 -5.22 -8.82
C HIS A 223 -5.25 -4.56 -7.50
N ILE A 224 -6.50 -4.11 -7.39
CA ILE A 224 -7.04 -3.42 -6.22
C ILE A 224 -7.24 -4.40 -5.07
N VAL A 225 -7.79 -5.59 -5.34
CA VAL A 225 -7.97 -6.63 -4.29
C VAL A 225 -6.67 -7.34 -3.87
N ALA A 226 -5.53 -6.94 -4.46
CA ALA A 226 -4.22 -7.30 -3.95
C ALA A 226 -3.81 -6.43 -2.75
N LEU A 227 -4.44 -5.26 -2.55
CA LEU A 227 -4.13 -4.33 -1.46
C LEU A 227 -4.53 -4.88 -0.09
N PRO A 228 -3.83 -4.49 1.00
CA PRO A 228 -4.08 -5.02 2.34
C PRO A 228 -5.51 -4.79 2.85
N GLU A 229 -6.18 -3.73 2.39
CA GLU A 229 -7.56 -3.44 2.83
C GLU A 229 -8.56 -4.55 2.46
N PHE A 230 -8.26 -5.32 1.40
CA PHE A 230 -9.08 -6.46 0.94
C PHE A 230 -8.63 -7.81 1.53
N ALA A 231 -7.61 -7.83 2.40
CA ALA A 231 -7.18 -9.04 3.08
C ALA A 231 -8.28 -9.56 4.05
N PRO A 232 -8.39 -10.88 4.26
CA PRO A 232 -9.34 -11.41 5.22
C PRO A 232 -9.00 -10.97 6.65
N ARG A 233 -10.02 -10.89 7.51
CA ARG A 233 -9.88 -10.67 8.96
C ARG A 233 -10.90 -11.51 9.70
N LYS A 234 -10.47 -12.22 10.73
CA LYS A 234 -11.39 -12.88 11.67
C LYS A 234 -12.14 -11.86 12.50
N ALA A 235 -13.47 -11.89 12.45
CA ALA A 235 -14.30 -11.07 13.33
C ALA A 235 -14.02 -11.31 14.81
N ALA A 236 -13.71 -12.56 15.20
CA ALA A 236 -13.39 -12.91 16.58
C ALA A 236 -12.05 -12.32 17.07
N ALA A 237 -11.18 -11.85 16.16
CA ALA A 237 -9.91 -11.20 16.50
C ALA A 237 -10.03 -9.68 16.66
N ASP A 238 -11.21 -9.09 16.41
CA ASP A 238 -11.42 -7.66 16.56
C ASP A 238 -11.47 -7.28 18.04
N THR A 239 -10.73 -6.23 18.40
CA THR A 239 -10.73 -5.68 19.76
C THR A 239 -11.50 -4.37 19.82
N LYS A 240 -12.02 -4.02 21.01
CA LYS A 240 -12.74 -2.75 21.25
C LYS A 240 -11.88 -1.50 20.96
N THR A 241 -10.57 -1.67 20.85
CA THR A 241 -9.59 -0.61 20.65
C THR A 241 -8.80 -0.83 19.37
N ASP A 242 -9.37 -1.45 18.32
CA ASP A 242 -8.72 -1.64 17.00
C ASP A 242 -8.37 -0.30 16.32
N LYS A 243 -7.42 0.38 16.95
CA LYS A 243 -6.63 1.51 16.56
C LYS A 243 -5.22 0.95 16.66
N ALA A 244 -4.73 0.41 15.55
CA ALA A 244 -3.45 -0.28 15.43
C ALA A 244 -3.32 -1.55 16.30
N SER A 245 -3.88 -2.67 15.81
CA SER A 245 -3.43 -3.97 16.32
C SER A 245 -2.10 -4.34 15.65
N TYR A 246 -1.11 -4.74 16.46
CA TYR A 246 0.13 -5.37 15.98
C TYR A 246 -0.03 -6.88 15.78
N ALA A 247 -1.22 -7.41 16.10
CA ALA A 247 -1.57 -8.82 15.97
C ALA A 247 -2.34 -9.03 14.65
N VAL A 248 -1.70 -9.77 13.76
CA VAL A 248 -2.30 -10.29 12.53
C VAL A 248 -2.96 -11.63 12.83
#